data_AF-A0AAX0B5C0-F1
#
_entry.id   AF-A0AAX0B5C0-F1
#
_cell.length_a   1.000
_cell.length_b   1.000
_cell.length_c   1.000
_cell.angle_alpha   90.00
_cell.angle_beta   90.00
_cell.angle_gamma   90.00
#
_symmetry.space_group_name_H-M   'P 1'
#
loop_
_entity.id
_entity.type
_entity.pdbx_description
1 polymer ?
#
loop_
_entity_poly.entity_id
_entity_poly.type
_entity_poly.pdbx_seq_one_letter_code
_entity_poly.pdbx_strand_id
1 'polypeptide(L)'
;MSRVKGIKNQGIMMETLKKIEECLNDWEEYEIENGDAYGYVLKLNKNKDIELRIYDEIECENCNYSVAIPNENITNIKDILKGFINSIYDQEINWRNSCLRANKGWYSRKHKSINLWLSREKEDKVLEISKQIAERYSNSKLLENQVSHYKTFVSHLYYVLNVLEEDWKLEEIRDKVLKRCQELNIQNVGCTFIKDEIIAYKHAENSDIISKATYMVDRQYCNIPTAVNEVVRKLSKEVA
;
A
#
# COMPACT_ATOMS: atom_id res chain seq x y z
N MET A 1 -19.51 -34.76 5.29
CA MET A 1 -19.90 -33.54 4.53
C MET A 1 -18.94 -32.35 4.71
N SER A 2 -18.12 -32.25 5.78
CA SER A 2 -17.17 -31.13 5.96
C SER A 2 -15.92 -31.19 5.04
N ARG A 3 -15.37 -32.39 4.76
CA ARG A 3 -14.19 -32.56 3.88
C ARG A 3 -14.41 -32.08 2.43
N VAL A 4 -15.62 -32.22 1.89
CA VAL A 4 -15.93 -31.86 0.49
C VAL A 4 -16.01 -30.34 0.31
N LYS A 5 -16.48 -29.59 1.32
CA LYS A 5 -16.45 -28.11 1.32
C LYS A 5 -15.02 -27.58 1.44
N GLY A 6 -14.17 -28.21 2.26
CA GLY A 6 -12.77 -27.81 2.41
C GLY A 6 -11.94 -27.97 1.13
N ILE A 7 -12.14 -29.06 0.37
CA ILE A 7 -11.43 -29.32 -0.88
C ILE A 7 -11.86 -28.36 -2.00
N LYS A 8 -13.17 -28.06 -2.12
CA LYS A 8 -13.66 -27.06 -3.10
C LYS A 8 -13.12 -25.65 -2.82
N ASN A 9 -13.07 -25.24 -1.56
CA ASN A 9 -12.54 -23.92 -1.20
C ASN A 9 -11.03 -23.81 -1.45
N GLN A 10 -10.26 -24.89 -1.25
CA GLN A 10 -8.83 -24.90 -1.59
C GLN A 10 -8.58 -24.86 -3.10
N GLY A 11 -9.40 -25.53 -3.90
CA GLY A 11 -9.30 -25.48 -5.37
C GLY A 11 -9.55 -24.07 -5.91
N ILE A 12 -10.59 -23.40 -5.43
CA ILE A 12 -10.90 -22.01 -5.80
C ILE A 12 -9.75 -21.08 -5.38
N MET A 13 -9.24 -21.23 -4.15
CA MET A 13 -8.11 -20.44 -3.68
C MET A 13 -6.87 -20.62 -4.58
N MET A 14 -6.53 -21.86 -4.95
CA MET A 14 -5.39 -22.08 -5.84
C MET A 14 -5.59 -21.49 -7.24
N GLU A 15 -6.81 -21.51 -7.77
CA GLU A 15 -7.12 -20.84 -9.04
C GLU A 15 -6.97 -19.31 -8.91
N THR A 16 -7.42 -18.73 -7.80
CA THR A 16 -7.24 -17.31 -7.49
C THR A 16 -5.76 -16.93 -7.39
N LEU A 17 -4.95 -17.71 -6.67
CA LEU A 17 -3.51 -17.47 -6.54
C LEU A 17 -2.80 -17.56 -7.89
N LYS A 18 -3.18 -18.53 -8.72
CA LYS A 18 -2.63 -18.68 -10.08
C LYS A 18 -2.92 -17.48 -10.97
N LYS A 19 -4.15 -16.95 -10.93
CA LYS A 19 -4.52 -15.73 -11.69
C LYS A 19 -3.69 -14.51 -11.28
N ILE A 20 -3.46 -14.35 -9.97
CA ILE A 20 -2.61 -13.28 -9.45
C ILE A 20 -1.15 -13.49 -9.91
N GLU A 21 -0.65 -14.72 -9.81
CA GLU A 21 0.71 -15.09 -10.23
C GLU A 21 0.93 -14.83 -11.72
N GLU A 22 0.01 -15.26 -12.57
CA GLU A 22 0.08 -15.04 -14.02
C GLU A 22 0.14 -13.54 -14.34
N CYS A 23 -0.69 -12.72 -13.68
CA CYS A 23 -0.69 -11.27 -13.90
C CYS A 23 0.56 -10.57 -13.35
N LEU A 24 1.16 -11.07 -12.26
CA LEU A 24 2.41 -10.54 -11.70
C LEU A 24 3.64 -10.87 -12.54
N ASN A 25 3.60 -11.94 -13.34
CA ASN A 25 4.70 -12.37 -14.19
C ASN A 25 4.47 -12.04 -15.68
N ASP A 26 3.45 -11.25 -15.99
CA ASP A 26 3.15 -10.78 -17.35
C ASP A 26 4.05 -9.58 -17.68
N TRP A 27 5.30 -9.87 -18.03
CA TRP A 27 6.34 -8.90 -18.34
C TRP A 27 6.49 -8.68 -19.85
N GLU A 28 6.63 -7.43 -20.26
CA GLU A 28 7.04 -7.09 -21.61
C GLU A 28 8.57 -7.23 -21.79
N GLU A 29 9.02 -7.48 -23.02
CA GLU A 29 10.44 -7.71 -23.35
C GLU A 29 11.34 -6.56 -22.86
N TYR A 30 10.88 -5.32 -22.98
CA TYR A 30 11.64 -4.15 -22.52
C TYR A 30 11.79 -4.08 -20.99
N GLU A 31 10.86 -4.65 -20.21
CA GLU A 31 10.94 -4.68 -18.74
C GLU A 31 11.99 -5.71 -18.30
N ILE A 32 12.09 -6.83 -19.03
CA ILE A 32 13.12 -7.85 -18.85
C ILE A 32 14.50 -7.25 -19.16
N GLU A 33 14.65 -6.56 -20.31
CA GLU A 33 15.92 -5.95 -20.72
C GLU A 33 16.42 -4.87 -19.75
N ASN A 34 15.51 -4.13 -19.11
CA ASN A 34 15.87 -3.10 -18.12
C ASN A 34 16.14 -3.65 -16.71
N GLY A 35 15.95 -4.95 -16.48
CA GLY A 35 16.13 -5.58 -15.17
C GLY A 35 15.01 -5.27 -14.18
N ASP A 36 13.82 -4.89 -14.68
CA ASP A 36 12.63 -4.61 -13.87
C ASP A 36 11.71 -5.84 -13.75
N ALA A 37 12.00 -6.93 -14.47
CA ALA A 37 11.23 -8.17 -14.44
C ALA A 37 11.65 -9.08 -13.27
N TYR A 38 10.77 -9.18 -12.26
CA TYR A 38 10.94 -10.06 -11.11
C TYR A 38 10.10 -11.33 -11.27
N GLY A 39 10.55 -12.43 -10.68
CA GLY A 39 9.76 -13.66 -10.59
C GLY A 39 8.85 -13.65 -9.36
N TYR A 40 7.55 -13.92 -9.53
CA TYR A 40 6.58 -14.03 -8.44
C TYR A 40 6.00 -15.43 -8.37
N VAL A 41 5.92 -16.00 -7.17
CA VAL A 41 5.24 -17.29 -6.94
C VAL A 41 4.31 -17.16 -5.75
N LEU A 42 3.04 -17.54 -5.93
CA LEU A 42 2.03 -17.56 -4.88
C LEU A 42 1.64 -19.00 -4.52
N LYS A 43 1.65 -19.31 -3.23
CA LYS A 43 1.25 -20.64 -2.76
C LYS A 43 0.73 -20.63 -1.33
N LEU A 44 0.16 -21.75 -0.93
CA LEU A 44 -0.14 -21.99 0.49
C LEU A 44 1.07 -22.61 1.17
N ASN A 45 1.50 -22.02 2.30
CA ASN A 45 2.56 -22.59 3.11
C ASN A 45 2.05 -23.77 3.96
N LYS A 46 2.93 -24.36 4.78
CA LYS A 46 2.59 -25.49 5.66
C LYS A 46 1.48 -25.17 6.67
N ASN A 47 1.36 -23.90 7.06
CA ASN A 47 0.33 -23.42 7.99
C ASN A 47 -0.98 -23.06 7.27
N LYS A 48 -1.05 -23.22 5.94
CA LYS A 48 -2.15 -22.80 5.06
C LYS A 48 -2.33 -21.29 4.96
N ASP A 49 -1.33 -20.52 5.35
CA ASP A 49 -1.23 -19.09 5.04
C ASP A 49 -0.84 -18.91 3.58
N ILE A 50 -1.19 -17.76 3.01
CA ILE A 50 -0.84 -17.42 1.64
C ILE A 50 0.55 -16.80 1.64
N GLU A 51 1.48 -17.42 0.94
CA GLU A 51 2.88 -17.02 0.81
C GLU A 51 3.12 -16.46 -0.59
N LEU A 52 3.68 -15.25 -0.65
CA LEU A 52 4.23 -14.64 -1.85
C LEU A 52 5.75 -14.74 -1.78
N ARG A 53 6.35 -15.29 -2.82
CA ARG A 53 7.80 -15.34 -3.03
C ARG A 53 8.17 -14.45 -4.19
N ILE A 54 9.23 -13.67 -4.01
CA ILE A 54 9.77 -12.75 -4.97
C ILE A 54 11.22 -13.15 -5.25
N TYR A 55 11.54 -13.22 -6.52
CA TYR A 55 12.84 -13.55 -7.08
C TYR A 55 13.33 -12.35 -7.89
N ASP A 56 14.55 -11.90 -7.64
CA ASP A 56 15.14 -10.74 -8.34
C ASP A 56 15.35 -11.01 -9.83
N GLU A 57 15.37 -12.28 -10.24
CA GLU A 57 15.43 -12.72 -11.63
C GLU A 57 14.41 -13.86 -11.84
N ILE A 58 13.78 -13.91 -13.02
CA ILE A 58 12.72 -14.88 -13.37
C ILE A 58 13.17 -16.34 -13.15
N GLU A 59 14.44 -16.64 -13.41
CA GLU A 59 15.01 -18.00 -13.31
C GLU A 59 15.85 -18.21 -12.04
N CYS A 60 15.76 -17.32 -11.05
CA CYS A 60 16.56 -17.46 -9.83
C CYS A 60 16.07 -18.64 -8.98
N GLU A 61 16.97 -19.57 -8.63
CA GLU A 61 16.65 -20.70 -7.75
C GLU A 61 16.45 -20.25 -6.28
N ASN A 62 17.07 -19.13 -5.89
CA ASN A 62 17.04 -18.62 -4.52
C ASN A 62 16.02 -17.49 -4.39
N CYS A 63 15.03 -17.69 -3.52
CA CYS A 63 14.05 -16.66 -3.20
C CYS A 63 14.72 -15.50 -2.45
N ASN A 64 14.66 -14.30 -3.04
CA ASN A 64 15.23 -13.07 -2.48
C ASN A 64 14.37 -12.53 -1.32
N TYR A 65 13.05 -12.68 -1.44
CA TYR A 65 12.11 -12.20 -0.43
C TYR A 65 10.84 -13.05 -0.40
N SER A 66 10.36 -13.34 0.82
CA SER A 66 9.10 -14.04 1.03
C SER A 66 8.27 -13.34 2.09
N VAL A 67 6.98 -13.19 1.82
CA VAL A 67 6.01 -12.64 2.77
C VAL A 67 4.80 -13.56 2.84
N ALA A 68 4.25 -13.75 4.05
CA ALA A 68 3.06 -14.57 4.26
C ALA A 68 1.95 -13.75 4.94
N ILE A 69 0.70 -14.04 4.57
CA ILE A 69 -0.50 -13.44 5.17
C ILE A 69 -1.47 -14.54 5.63
N PRO A 70 -2.15 -14.34 6.78
CA PRO A 70 -3.13 -15.30 7.28
C PRO A 70 -4.28 -15.51 6.31
N ASN A 71 -4.67 -16.76 6.08
CA ASN A 71 -5.75 -17.13 5.16
C ASN A 71 -7.15 -17.07 5.80
N GLU A 72 -7.25 -16.83 7.11
CA GLU A 72 -8.50 -17.00 7.87
C GLU A 72 -9.64 -16.04 7.45
N ASN A 73 -9.30 -14.86 6.91
CA ASN A 73 -10.27 -13.82 6.54
C ASN A 73 -10.17 -13.42 5.05
N ILE A 74 -9.57 -14.27 4.21
CA ILE A 74 -9.41 -13.99 2.80
C ILE A 74 -10.62 -14.51 2.03
N THR A 75 -11.32 -13.60 1.35
CA THR A 75 -12.54 -13.95 0.59
C THR A 75 -12.41 -13.70 -0.91
N ASN A 76 -11.49 -12.85 -1.34
CA ASN A 76 -11.35 -12.40 -2.73
C ASN A 76 -9.91 -11.98 -3.06
N ILE A 77 -9.65 -11.63 -4.33
CA ILE A 77 -8.33 -11.18 -4.83
C ILE A 77 -7.89 -9.91 -4.10
N LYS A 78 -8.81 -8.96 -3.90
CA LYS A 78 -8.55 -7.70 -3.20
C LYS A 78 -8.01 -7.91 -1.78
N ASP A 79 -8.54 -8.87 -1.03
CA ASP A 79 -8.06 -9.20 0.32
C ASP A 79 -6.62 -9.72 0.30
N ILE A 80 -6.28 -10.56 -0.69
CA ILE A 80 -4.93 -11.13 -0.86
C ILE A 80 -3.92 -10.02 -1.17
N LEU A 81 -4.19 -9.25 -2.23
CA LEU A 81 -3.26 -8.22 -2.72
C LEU A 81 -3.07 -7.13 -1.66
N LYS A 82 -4.14 -6.64 -1.03
CA LYS A 82 -4.04 -5.66 0.06
C LYS A 82 -3.36 -6.24 1.29
N GLY A 83 -3.58 -7.52 1.59
CA GLY A 83 -2.87 -8.23 2.65
C GLY A 83 -1.37 -8.15 2.45
N PHE A 84 -0.88 -8.50 1.26
CA PHE A 84 0.55 -8.42 0.94
C PHE A 84 1.08 -7.00 0.95
N ILE A 85 0.36 -6.04 0.35
CA ILE A 85 0.74 -4.63 0.37
C ILE A 85 0.92 -4.14 1.80
N ASN A 86 -0.06 -4.37 2.68
CA ASN A 86 0.00 -3.96 4.08
C ASN A 86 1.18 -4.65 4.80
N SER A 87 1.37 -5.95 4.56
CA SER A 87 2.46 -6.71 5.16
C SER A 87 3.83 -6.16 4.78
N ILE A 88 4.07 -5.84 3.50
CA ILE A 88 5.32 -5.21 3.03
C ILE A 88 5.49 -3.82 3.65
N TYR A 89 4.41 -3.03 3.76
CA TYR A 89 4.49 -1.74 4.42
C TYR A 89 4.91 -1.86 5.89
N ASP A 90 4.28 -2.76 6.63
CA ASP A 90 4.52 -2.92 8.06
C ASP A 90 5.88 -3.56 8.37
N GLN A 91 6.24 -4.61 7.63
CA GLN A 91 7.46 -5.38 7.86
C GLN A 91 8.70 -4.68 7.28
N GLU A 92 8.57 -3.98 6.15
CA GLU A 92 9.74 -3.47 5.43
C GLU A 92 9.80 -1.94 5.30
N ILE A 93 8.71 -1.28 4.90
CA ILE A 93 8.78 0.13 4.51
C ILE A 93 8.67 1.09 5.71
N ASN A 94 7.77 0.82 6.66
CA ASN A 94 7.37 1.77 7.70
C ASN A 94 8.48 2.04 8.71
N TRP A 95 9.14 1.00 9.22
CA TRP A 95 10.21 1.17 10.21
C TRP A 95 11.46 1.80 9.59
N ARG A 96 11.83 1.46 8.35
CA ARG A 96 12.95 2.09 7.64
C ARG A 96 12.70 3.58 7.45
N ASN A 97 11.50 3.96 7.02
CA ASN A 97 11.09 5.36 6.94
C ASN A 97 11.12 6.05 8.31
N SER A 98 10.78 5.35 9.40
CA SER A 98 10.91 5.88 10.76
C SER A 98 12.37 6.19 11.12
N CYS A 99 13.29 5.27 10.81
CA CYS A 99 14.73 5.47 10.99
C CYS A 99 15.24 6.68 10.18
N LEU A 100 14.84 6.80 8.91
CA LEU A 100 15.22 7.93 8.04
C LEU A 100 14.70 9.27 8.59
N ARG A 101 13.46 9.32 9.08
CA ARG A 101 12.91 10.54 9.71
C ARG A 101 13.68 10.93 10.98
N ALA A 102 14.05 9.97 11.80
CA ALA A 102 14.79 10.21 13.05
C ALA A 102 16.19 10.82 12.79
N ASN A 103 16.80 10.55 11.63
CA ASN A 103 18.12 11.06 11.29
C ASN A 103 18.15 12.59 11.08
N LYS A 104 17.05 13.23 10.65
CA LYS A 104 16.99 14.69 10.42
C LYS A 104 17.39 15.49 11.66
N GLY A 105 16.84 15.12 12.83
CA GLY A 105 17.17 15.78 14.09
C GLY A 105 18.61 15.53 14.55
N TRP A 106 19.16 14.35 14.25
CA TRP A 106 20.54 14.02 14.56
C TRP A 106 21.53 14.86 13.72
N TYR A 107 21.30 14.98 12.40
CA TYR A 107 22.15 15.80 11.52
C TYR A 107 22.15 17.26 11.95
N SER A 108 20.98 17.82 12.27
CA SER A 108 20.87 19.19 12.78
C SER A 108 21.74 19.43 14.02
N ARG A 109 21.74 18.49 14.98
CA ARG A 109 22.60 18.59 16.18
C ARG A 109 24.08 18.50 15.84
N LYS A 110 24.47 17.60 14.92
CA LYS A 110 25.88 17.44 14.53
C LYS A 110 26.41 18.65 13.76
N HIS A 111 25.63 19.30 12.91
CA HIS A 111 26.02 20.57 12.29
C HIS A 111 26.24 21.68 13.31
N LYS A 112 25.39 21.77 14.35
CA LYS A 112 25.62 22.70 15.48
C LYS A 112 26.93 22.38 16.22
N SER A 113 27.21 21.10 16.45
CA SER A 113 28.48 20.67 17.06
C SER A 113 29.68 21.02 16.19
N ILE A 114 29.61 20.84 14.86
CA ILE A 114 30.68 21.25 13.94
C ILE A 114 30.94 22.75 14.09
N ASN A 115 29.91 23.59 13.99
CA ASN A 115 30.09 25.05 14.09
C ASN A 115 30.73 25.47 15.42
N LEU A 116 30.30 24.85 16.53
CA LEU A 116 30.87 25.10 17.85
C LEU A 116 32.36 24.74 17.95
N TRP A 117 32.78 23.61 17.38
CA TRP A 117 34.18 23.17 17.44
C TRP A 117 35.05 23.90 16.43
N LEU A 118 34.49 24.27 15.29
CA LEU A 118 35.12 25.12 14.30
C LEU A 118 35.42 26.50 14.91
N SER A 119 34.46 27.12 15.61
CA SER A 119 34.67 28.41 16.29
C SER A 119 35.66 28.35 17.47
N ARG A 120 36.08 27.15 17.87
CA ARG A 120 37.07 26.89 18.92
C ARG A 120 38.39 26.38 18.36
N GLU A 121 38.54 26.37 17.03
CA GLU A 121 39.75 25.92 16.33
C GLU A 121 40.15 24.48 16.73
N LYS A 122 39.17 23.61 16.96
CA LYS A 122 39.38 22.18 17.30
C LYS A 122 39.11 21.29 16.10
N GLU A 123 40.03 21.29 15.14
CA GLU A 123 39.92 20.54 13.88
C GLU A 123 39.73 19.04 14.07
N ASP A 124 40.44 18.40 15.01
CA ASP A 124 40.29 16.96 15.30
C ASP A 124 38.84 16.57 15.61
N LYS A 125 38.12 17.44 16.36
CA LYS A 125 36.72 17.20 16.72
C LYS A 125 35.79 17.42 15.53
N VAL A 126 36.12 18.36 14.65
CA VAL A 126 35.37 18.57 13.40
C VAL A 126 35.54 17.37 12.48
N LEU A 127 36.75 16.85 12.33
CA LEU A 127 37.04 15.66 11.53
C LEU A 127 36.29 14.42 12.07
N GLU A 128 36.34 14.21 13.38
CA GLU A 128 35.63 13.09 14.03
C GLU A 128 34.11 13.16 13.79
N ILE A 129 33.50 14.33 13.96
CA ILE A 129 32.08 14.51 13.68
C ILE A 129 31.76 14.30 12.19
N SER A 130 32.66 14.73 11.29
CA SER A 130 32.49 14.58 9.84
C SER A 130 32.49 13.12 9.42
N LYS A 131 33.37 12.28 10.00
CA LYS A 131 33.36 10.82 9.79
C LYS A 131 32.03 10.19 10.21
N GLN A 132 31.53 10.54 11.40
CA GLN A 132 30.24 10.05 11.89
C GLN A 132 29.08 10.45 10.97
N ILE A 133 29.10 11.66 10.41
CA ILE A 133 28.09 12.10 9.45
C ILE A 133 28.16 11.25 8.17
N ALA A 134 29.37 11.02 7.64
CA ALA A 134 29.58 10.23 6.43
C ALA A 134 29.11 8.78 6.60
N GLU A 135 29.49 8.10 7.68
CA GLU A 135 29.05 6.73 7.98
C GLU A 135 27.52 6.64 8.06
N ARG A 136 26.89 7.58 8.78
CA ARG A 136 25.43 7.58 8.92
C ARG A 136 24.72 7.92 7.61
N TYR A 137 25.32 8.75 6.76
CA TYR A 137 24.80 9.06 5.43
C TYR A 137 24.79 7.82 4.54
N SER A 138 25.87 7.05 4.51
CA SER A 138 25.93 5.77 3.77
C SER A 138 24.82 4.81 4.23
N ASN A 139 24.62 4.67 5.54
CA ASN A 139 23.52 3.85 6.07
C ASN A 139 22.13 4.39 5.70
N SER A 140 21.95 5.71 5.69
CA SER A 140 20.68 6.32 5.27
C SER A 140 20.40 6.04 3.79
N LYS A 141 21.43 6.12 2.93
CA LYS A 141 21.31 5.79 1.51
C LYS A 141 20.97 4.34 1.27
N LEU A 142 21.57 3.42 2.02
CA LEU A 142 21.20 2.01 1.97
C LEU A 142 19.71 1.79 2.31
N LEU A 143 19.22 2.42 3.38
CA LEU A 143 17.81 2.33 3.77
C LEU A 143 16.86 2.96 2.75
N GLU A 144 17.25 4.10 2.14
CA GLU A 144 16.48 4.72 1.06
C GLU A 144 16.34 3.79 -0.14
N ASN A 145 17.44 3.15 -0.55
CA ASN A 145 17.44 2.19 -1.66
C ASN A 145 16.55 0.97 -1.35
N GLN A 146 16.64 0.42 -0.13
CA GLN A 146 15.77 -0.68 0.30
C GLN A 146 14.29 -0.27 0.30
N VAL A 147 13.95 0.91 0.80
CA VAL A 147 12.57 1.43 0.74
C VAL A 147 12.09 1.55 -0.71
N SER A 148 12.95 2.02 -1.62
CA SER A 148 12.63 2.09 -3.04
C SER A 148 12.35 0.70 -3.63
N HIS A 149 13.22 -0.27 -3.34
CA HIS A 149 13.09 -1.64 -3.82
C HIS A 149 11.77 -2.30 -3.35
N TYR A 150 11.41 -2.22 -2.06
CA TYR A 150 10.13 -2.77 -1.60
C TYR A 150 8.90 -2.03 -2.16
N LYS A 151 9.03 -0.73 -2.48
CA LYS A 151 7.96 0.03 -3.13
C LYS A 151 7.70 -0.44 -4.55
N THR A 152 8.70 -0.98 -5.25
CA THR A 152 8.51 -1.62 -6.56
C THR A 152 7.52 -2.77 -6.45
N PHE A 153 7.69 -3.67 -5.48
CA PHE A 153 6.77 -4.79 -5.27
C PHE A 153 5.36 -4.34 -4.92
N VAL A 154 5.24 -3.30 -4.08
CA VAL A 154 3.94 -2.68 -3.77
C VAL A 154 3.29 -2.13 -5.04
N SER A 155 4.07 -1.52 -5.93
CA SER A 155 3.59 -1.00 -7.21
C SER A 155 3.03 -2.13 -8.10
N HIS A 156 3.75 -3.25 -8.22
CA HIS A 156 3.29 -4.41 -8.99
C HIS A 156 2.01 -5.03 -8.41
N LEU A 157 1.91 -5.14 -7.08
CA LEU A 157 0.69 -5.62 -6.43
C LEU A 157 -0.51 -4.68 -6.67
N TYR A 158 -0.29 -3.36 -6.68
CA TYR A 158 -1.33 -2.39 -7.03
C TYR A 158 -1.71 -2.45 -8.51
N TYR A 159 -0.74 -2.69 -9.41
CA TYR A 159 -1.00 -2.90 -10.82
C TYR A 159 -1.95 -4.09 -11.01
N VAL A 160 -1.61 -5.25 -10.45
CA VAL A 160 -2.46 -6.46 -10.53
C VAL A 160 -3.83 -6.23 -9.88
N LEU A 161 -3.89 -5.47 -8.79
CA LEU A 161 -5.17 -5.11 -8.17
C LEU A 161 -6.04 -4.25 -9.10
N ASN A 162 -5.46 -3.32 -9.84
CA ASN A 162 -6.18 -2.50 -10.82
C ASN A 162 -6.63 -3.31 -12.05
N VAL A 163 -5.88 -4.33 -12.45
CA VAL A 163 -6.19 -5.19 -13.60
C VAL A 163 -7.29 -6.20 -13.25
N LEU A 164 -7.15 -6.90 -12.12
CA LEU A 164 -8.05 -8.01 -11.76
C LEU A 164 -9.32 -7.55 -11.03
N GLU A 165 -9.30 -6.38 -10.40
CA GLU A 165 -10.40 -5.86 -9.59
C GLU A 165 -10.67 -4.39 -9.93
N GLU A 166 -10.92 -4.06 -11.20
CA GLU A 166 -10.94 -2.68 -11.74
C GLU A 166 -11.66 -1.63 -10.87
N ASP A 167 -12.78 -2.00 -10.22
CA ASP A 167 -13.61 -1.10 -9.41
C ASP A 167 -13.23 -1.07 -7.92
N TRP A 168 -12.18 -1.78 -7.47
CA TRP A 168 -11.80 -1.90 -6.06
C TRP A 168 -11.65 -0.55 -5.35
N LYS A 169 -11.11 0.45 -6.06
CA LYS A 169 -10.87 1.79 -5.52
C LYS A 169 -12.18 2.55 -5.30
N LEU A 170 -13.14 2.38 -6.21
CA LEU A 170 -14.49 2.96 -6.10
C LEU A 170 -15.25 2.32 -4.95
N GLU A 171 -15.21 0.99 -4.84
CA GLU A 171 -15.79 0.26 -3.73
C GLU A 171 -15.21 0.71 -2.38
N GLU A 172 -13.88 0.85 -2.30
CA GLU A 172 -13.22 1.27 -1.06
C GLU A 172 -13.57 2.71 -0.68
N ILE A 173 -13.68 3.63 -1.65
CA ILE A 173 -14.14 4.99 -1.38
C ILE A 173 -15.59 4.97 -0.90
N ARG A 174 -16.49 4.24 -1.58
CA ARG A 174 -17.90 4.08 -1.18
C ARG A 174 -18.01 3.61 0.26
N ASP A 175 -17.33 2.51 0.60
CA ASP A 175 -17.41 1.89 1.92
C ASP A 175 -16.86 2.82 3.01
N LYS A 176 -15.76 3.53 2.71
CA LYS A 176 -15.19 4.52 3.64
C LYS A 176 -16.04 5.78 3.78
N VAL A 177 -16.72 6.23 2.73
CA VAL A 177 -17.69 7.34 2.81
C VAL A 177 -18.82 6.95 3.77
N LEU A 178 -19.42 5.79 3.58
CA LEU A 178 -20.50 5.30 4.44
C LEU A 178 -20.05 5.17 5.90
N LYS A 179 -18.90 4.55 6.13
CA LYS A 179 -18.31 4.44 7.47
C LYS A 179 -18.06 5.81 8.09
N ARG A 180 -17.50 6.75 7.33
CA ARG A 180 -17.20 8.10 7.83
C ARG A 180 -18.45 8.90 8.15
N CYS A 181 -19.51 8.76 7.34
CA CYS A 181 -20.81 9.35 7.65
C CYS A 181 -21.39 8.80 8.95
N GLN A 182 -21.31 7.49 9.18
CA GLN A 182 -21.73 6.86 10.43
C GLN A 182 -20.93 7.39 11.64
N GLU A 183 -19.61 7.48 11.52
CA GLU A 183 -18.74 8.04 12.58
C GLU A 183 -19.09 9.50 12.93
N LEU A 184 -19.62 10.25 11.97
CA LEU A 184 -20.04 11.65 12.13
C LEU A 184 -21.53 11.80 12.44
N ASN A 185 -22.26 10.72 12.71
CA ASN A 185 -23.70 10.69 12.93
C ASN A 185 -24.54 11.31 11.80
N ILE A 186 -24.03 11.27 10.56
CA ILE A 186 -24.79 11.64 9.36
C ILE A 186 -25.65 10.43 8.98
N GLN A 187 -26.92 10.49 9.35
CA GLN A 187 -27.90 9.42 9.12
C GLN A 187 -28.44 9.44 7.68
N ASN A 188 -29.05 8.32 7.28
CA ASN A 188 -29.79 8.19 6.02
C ASN A 188 -28.95 8.47 4.77
N VAL A 189 -27.74 7.91 4.73
CA VAL A 189 -26.80 8.09 3.63
C VAL A 189 -26.73 6.83 2.78
N GLY A 190 -26.99 6.98 1.49
CA GLY A 190 -26.64 6.01 0.46
C GLY A 190 -25.38 6.44 -0.29
N CYS A 191 -24.60 5.49 -0.77
CA CYS A 191 -23.45 5.75 -1.62
C CYS A 191 -23.36 4.67 -2.69
N THR A 192 -23.22 5.09 -3.94
CA THR A 192 -23.03 4.22 -5.10
C THR A 192 -21.96 4.81 -6.01
N PHE A 193 -21.64 4.11 -7.10
CA PHE A 193 -20.79 4.64 -8.14
C PHE A 193 -21.29 4.23 -9.52
N ILE A 194 -21.04 5.09 -10.50
CA ILE A 194 -21.32 4.82 -11.92
C ILE A 194 -20.06 5.23 -12.69
N LYS A 195 -19.46 4.27 -13.40
CA LYS A 195 -18.14 4.48 -14.02
C LYS A 195 -17.15 4.99 -12.98
N ASP A 196 -16.55 6.16 -13.20
CA ASP A 196 -15.55 6.75 -12.32
C ASP A 196 -16.12 7.78 -11.35
N GLU A 197 -17.44 7.90 -11.25
CA GLU A 197 -18.09 8.87 -10.38
C GLU A 197 -18.65 8.20 -9.11
N ILE A 198 -18.18 8.63 -7.94
CA ILE A 198 -18.82 8.34 -6.65
C ILE A 198 -20.03 9.26 -6.50
N ILE A 199 -21.17 8.68 -6.17
CA ILE A 199 -22.43 9.38 -5.93
C ILE A 199 -22.92 9.03 -4.54
N ALA A 200 -22.83 9.99 -3.63
CA ALA A 200 -23.35 9.87 -2.28
C ALA A 200 -24.57 10.77 -2.11
N TYR A 201 -25.58 10.31 -1.40
CA TYR A 201 -26.84 11.02 -1.23
C TYR A 201 -27.40 10.80 0.16
N LYS A 202 -28.05 11.84 0.68
CA LYS A 202 -28.77 11.81 1.95
C LYS A 202 -30.27 11.83 1.65
N HIS A 203 -31.03 10.96 2.31
CA HIS A 203 -32.49 10.91 2.18
C HIS A 203 -33.20 11.40 3.45
N ALA A 204 -34.38 11.99 3.26
CA ALA A 204 -35.35 12.20 4.32
C ALA A 204 -36.04 10.88 4.70
N GLU A 205 -36.86 10.89 5.75
CA GLU A 205 -37.61 9.70 6.19
C GLU A 205 -38.61 9.21 5.13
N ASN A 206 -39.14 10.12 4.31
CA ASN A 206 -40.03 9.82 3.19
C ASN A 206 -39.28 9.34 1.92
N SER A 207 -37.97 9.07 2.02
CA SER A 207 -37.08 8.66 0.92
C SER A 207 -36.72 9.75 -0.11
N ASP A 208 -37.14 11.00 0.08
CA ASP A 208 -36.73 12.10 -0.80
C ASP A 208 -35.24 12.42 -0.61
N ILE A 209 -34.52 12.62 -1.72
CA ILE A 209 -33.10 13.01 -1.68
C ILE A 209 -33.01 14.48 -1.26
N ILE A 210 -32.42 14.74 -0.10
CA ILE A 210 -32.25 16.08 0.47
C ILE A 210 -30.85 16.66 0.25
N SER A 211 -29.87 15.82 -0.04
CA SER A 211 -28.52 16.26 -0.41
C SER A 211 -27.86 15.21 -1.30
N LYS A 212 -27.04 15.68 -2.24
CA LYS A 212 -26.26 14.83 -3.16
C LYS A 212 -24.85 15.40 -3.29
N ALA A 213 -23.86 14.54 -3.16
CA ALA A 213 -22.47 14.85 -3.45
C ALA A 213 -21.96 13.91 -4.54
N THR A 214 -21.18 14.44 -5.46
CA THR A 214 -20.43 13.63 -6.42
C THR A 214 -18.94 13.94 -6.40
N TYR A 215 -18.16 12.94 -6.80
CA TYR A 215 -16.71 13.02 -6.89
C TYR A 215 -16.20 12.12 -8.02
N MET A 216 -15.47 12.72 -8.96
CA MET A 216 -14.79 12.00 -10.04
C MET A 216 -13.49 11.40 -9.52
N VAL A 217 -13.37 10.08 -9.63
CA VAL A 217 -12.21 9.32 -9.20
C VAL A 217 -11.27 9.13 -10.37
N ASP A 218 -10.09 9.73 -10.25
CA ASP A 218 -8.95 9.34 -11.07
C ASP A 218 -8.47 7.95 -10.63
N ARG A 219 -8.70 6.92 -11.44
CA ARG A 219 -8.32 5.53 -11.08
C ARG A 219 -6.82 5.36 -10.85
N GLN A 220 -5.97 6.18 -11.45
CA GLN A 220 -4.51 6.08 -11.27
C GLN A 220 -4.07 6.84 -10.01
N TYR A 221 -4.47 8.11 -9.88
CA TYR A 221 -3.85 9.03 -8.91
C TYR A 221 -4.73 9.39 -7.71
N CYS A 222 -5.96 8.89 -7.62
CA CYS A 222 -6.86 9.26 -6.54
C CYS A 222 -6.33 8.83 -5.16
N ASN A 223 -6.19 9.81 -4.27
CA ASN A 223 -5.96 9.59 -2.84
C ASN A 223 -7.30 9.32 -2.14
N ILE A 224 -7.51 8.07 -1.72
CA ILE A 224 -8.76 7.62 -1.10
C ILE A 224 -9.17 8.49 0.12
N PRO A 225 -8.31 8.76 1.12
CA PRO A 225 -8.67 9.64 2.23
C PRO A 225 -9.16 11.03 1.80
N THR A 226 -8.49 11.66 0.84
CA THR A 226 -8.90 12.97 0.31
C THR A 226 -10.26 12.90 -0.36
N ALA A 227 -10.49 11.90 -1.21
CA ALA A 227 -11.78 11.70 -1.90
C ALA A 227 -12.92 11.51 -0.90
N VAL A 228 -12.73 10.64 0.10
CA VAL A 228 -13.71 10.38 1.16
C VAL A 228 -14.07 11.67 1.89
N ASN A 229 -13.06 12.43 2.34
CA ASN A 229 -13.29 13.69 3.05
C ASN A 229 -14.00 14.73 2.18
N GLU A 230 -13.70 14.79 0.89
CA GLU A 230 -14.37 15.71 -0.02
C GLU A 230 -15.85 15.37 -0.20
N VAL A 231 -16.18 14.10 -0.43
CA VAL A 231 -17.55 13.62 -0.58
C VAL A 231 -18.35 13.90 0.69
N VAL A 232 -17.83 13.51 1.85
CA VAL A 232 -18.49 13.71 3.15
C VAL A 232 -18.70 15.20 3.45
N ARG A 233 -17.70 16.04 3.17
CA ARG A 233 -17.82 17.50 3.33
C ARG A 233 -18.88 18.11 2.42
N LYS A 234 -19.01 17.63 1.18
CA LYS A 234 -20.06 18.09 0.26
C LYS A 234 -21.44 17.66 0.74
N LEU A 235 -21.58 16.44 1.27
CA LEU A 235 -22.83 15.95 1.85
C LEU A 235 -23.27 16.71 3.10
N SER A 236 -22.32 17.14 3.93
CA SER A 236 -22.59 17.82 5.20
C SER A 236 -22.89 19.32 5.05
N LYS A 237 -22.63 19.90 3.88
CA LYS A 237 -23.07 21.27 3.61
C LYS A 237 -24.58 21.24 3.41
N GLU A 238 -25.31 21.85 4.34
CA GLU A 238 -26.74 22.10 4.19
C GLU A 238 -26.99 22.83 2.86
N VAL A 239 -27.98 22.36 2.10
CA VAL A 239 -28.61 23.19 1.08
C VAL A 239 -29.31 24.29 1.87
N ALA A 240 -28.71 25.48 1.89
CA ALA A 240 -29.30 26.69 2.46
C ALA A 240 -30.54 27.11 1.68
#